data_AF-A0A968ZAV8-F1
#
_entry.id   AF-A0A968ZAV8-F1
#
_cell.length_a   1.000
_cell.length_b   1.000
_cell.length_c   1.000
_cell.angle_alpha   90.00
_cell.angle_beta   90.00
_cell.angle_gamma   90.00
#
_symmetry.space_group_name_H-M   'P 1'
#
loop_
_entity.id
_entity.type
_entity.pdbx_description
1 polymer ?
#
loop_
_entity_poly.entity_id
_entity_poly.type
_entity_poly.pdbx_seq_one_letter_code
_entity_poly.pdbx_strand_id
1 'polypeptide(L)'
;MSRLDSFIRRLEAQRACLDNAAQLIAAVPGNVLEFGLGNGRTYDHLREQLRGRDIYVFERKVAAHPDCIPPADRLFLGDFLDSLPKAIAQLG
;
A
#
# COMPACT_ATOMS: atom_id res chain seq x y z
N MET A 1 -13.01 19.22 -17.03
CA MET A 1 -12.99 18.26 -15.90
C MET A 1 -12.37 18.95 -14.70
N SER A 2 -13.10 19.04 -13.59
CA SER A 2 -12.61 19.68 -12.37
C SER A 2 -11.50 18.85 -11.70
N ARG A 3 -10.83 19.41 -10.70
CA ARG A 3 -9.88 18.65 -9.86
C ARG A 3 -10.59 17.55 -9.06
N LEU A 4 -11.84 17.79 -8.66
CA LEU A 4 -12.66 16.80 -7.95
C LEU A 4 -12.99 15.61 -8.86
N ASP A 5 -13.45 15.86 -10.09
CA ASP A 5 -13.74 14.79 -11.06
C ASP A 5 -12.49 13.94 -11.35
N SER A 6 -11.33 14.59 -11.53
CA SER A 6 -10.07 13.87 -11.74
C SER A 6 -9.67 13.04 -10.53
N PHE A 7 -9.96 13.50 -9.32
CA PHE A 7 -9.66 12.80 -8.09
C PHE A 7 -10.56 11.57 -7.91
N ILE A 8 -11.87 11.72 -8.14
CA ILE A 8 -12.84 10.60 -8.13
C ILE A 8 -12.42 9.52 -9.13
N ARG A 9 -12.18 9.90 -10.39
CA ARG A 9 -11.77 8.95 -11.43
C ARG A 9 -10.51 8.18 -11.06
N ARG A 10 -9.54 8.85 -10.43
CA ARG A 10 -8.31 8.19 -9.96
C ARG A 10 -8.60 7.18 -8.85
N LEU A 11 -9.45 7.51 -7.88
CA LEU A 11 -9.80 6.60 -6.79
C LEU A 11 -10.60 5.38 -7.30
N GLU A 12 -11.55 5.59 -8.21
CA GLU A 12 -12.30 4.49 -8.85
C GLU A 12 -11.37 3.56 -9.62
N ALA A 13 -10.44 4.13 -10.42
CA ALA A 13 -9.46 3.35 -11.15
C ALA A 13 -8.52 2.58 -10.21
N GLN A 14 -8.02 3.20 -9.15
CA GLN A 14 -7.17 2.53 -8.16
C GLN A 14 -7.90 1.35 -7.53
N ARG A 15 -9.13 1.53 -7.06
CA ARG A 15 -9.93 0.45 -6.48
C ARG A 15 -10.10 -0.71 -7.47
N ALA A 16 -10.55 -0.43 -8.69
CA ALA A 16 -10.78 -1.47 -9.69
C ALA A 16 -9.49 -2.24 -10.04
N CYS A 17 -8.36 -1.54 -10.18
CA CYS A 17 -7.08 -2.16 -10.45
C CYS A 17 -6.58 -3.00 -9.27
N LEU A 18 -6.74 -2.53 -8.03
CA LEU A 18 -6.33 -3.28 -6.83
C LEU A 18 -7.20 -4.52 -6.63
N ASP A 19 -8.52 -4.42 -6.83
CA ASP A 19 -9.45 -5.56 -6.76
C ASP A 19 -9.08 -6.63 -7.79
N ASN A 20 -8.73 -6.22 -9.01
CA ASN A 20 -8.28 -7.13 -10.05
C ASN A 20 -6.90 -7.74 -9.71
N ALA A 21 -5.94 -6.93 -9.27
CA ALA A 21 -4.61 -7.39 -8.90
C ALA A 21 -4.66 -8.41 -7.76
N ALA A 22 -5.50 -8.20 -6.75
CA ALA A 22 -5.71 -9.14 -5.65
C ALA A 22 -6.14 -10.52 -6.14
N GLN A 23 -7.02 -10.57 -7.16
CA GLN A 23 -7.43 -11.84 -7.78
C GLN A 23 -6.30 -12.48 -8.58
N LEU A 24 -5.54 -11.68 -9.35
CA LEU A 24 -4.42 -12.18 -10.17
C LEU A 24 -3.31 -12.81 -9.33
N ILE A 25 -3.05 -12.27 -8.14
CA ILE A 25 -1.99 -12.77 -7.25
C ILE A 25 -2.48 -13.81 -6.23
N ALA A 26 -3.74 -14.25 -6.30
CA ALA A 26 -4.34 -15.11 -5.28
C ALA A 26 -3.54 -16.40 -5.01
N ALA A 27 -2.99 -17.01 -6.07
CA ALA A 27 -2.16 -18.22 -5.98
C ALA A 27 -0.65 -17.94 -5.91
N VAL A 28 -0.24 -16.67 -5.96
CA VAL A 28 1.18 -16.28 -5.94
C VAL A 28 1.61 -16.07 -4.48
N PRO A 29 2.58 -16.83 -3.96
CA PRO A 29 3.09 -16.61 -2.60
C PRO A 29 3.88 -15.30 -2.53
N GLY A 30 4.00 -14.74 -1.32
CA GLY A 30 4.85 -13.57 -1.05
C GLY A 30 4.09 -12.33 -0.55
N ASN A 31 4.84 -11.26 -0.38
CA ASN A 31 4.38 -10.03 0.26
C ASN A 31 3.81 -9.04 -0.76
N VAL A 32 2.97 -8.11 -0.29
CA VAL A 32 2.59 -6.91 -1.06
C VAL A 32 3.37 -5.72 -0.54
N LEU A 33 3.83 -4.88 -1.46
CA LEU A 33 4.51 -3.63 -1.15
C LEU A 33 3.63 -2.46 -1.58
N GLU A 34 3.30 -1.57 -0.64
CA GLU A 34 2.62 -0.31 -0.89
C GLU A 34 3.65 0.83 -0.86
N PHE A 35 3.75 1.59 -1.95
CA PHE A 35 4.68 2.72 -2.04
C PHE A 35 3.93 4.04 -1.86
N GLY A 36 4.15 4.67 -0.71
CA GLY A 36 3.46 5.88 -0.27
C GLY A 36 2.15 5.56 0.44
N LEU A 37 2.10 5.81 1.75
CA LEU A 37 0.90 5.61 2.55
C LEU A 37 -0.10 6.75 2.32
N GLY A 38 0.40 7.99 2.30
CA GLY A 38 -0.45 9.19 2.21
C GLY A 38 -1.51 9.21 3.31
N ASN A 39 -2.79 9.21 2.92
CA ASN A 39 -3.91 9.16 3.87
C ASN A 39 -4.27 7.73 4.32
N GLY A 40 -3.75 6.70 3.63
CA GLY A 40 -3.91 5.29 4.01
C GLY A 40 -5.09 4.54 3.39
N ARG A 41 -5.89 5.15 2.51
CA ARG A 41 -7.11 4.53 1.94
C ARG A 41 -6.82 3.27 1.11
N THR A 42 -5.78 3.28 0.29
CA THR A 42 -5.40 2.12 -0.54
C THR A 42 -4.82 1.00 0.31
N TYR A 43 -3.98 1.33 1.28
CA TYR A 43 -3.47 0.37 2.28
C TYR A 43 -4.61 -0.30 3.07
N ASP A 44 -5.57 0.49 3.57
CA ASP A 44 -6.75 -0.02 4.28
C ASP A 44 -7.59 -0.96 3.41
N HIS A 45 -7.85 -0.55 2.16
CA HIS A 45 -8.54 -1.39 1.19
C HIS A 45 -7.79 -2.71 0.90
N LEU A 46 -6.47 -2.65 0.75
CA LEU A 46 -5.63 -3.82 0.54
C LEU A 46 -5.66 -4.79 1.73
N ARG A 47 -5.67 -4.30 2.98
CA ARG A 47 -5.80 -5.15 4.17
C ARG A 47 -7.11 -5.94 4.17
N GLU A 48 -8.19 -5.32 3.71
CA GLU A 48 -9.49 -5.98 3.60
C GLU A 48 -9.53 -7.02 2.46
N GLN A 49 -8.92 -6.73 1.31
CA GLN A 49 -8.90 -7.65 0.17
C GLN A 49 -7.91 -8.81 0.33
N LEU A 50 -6.77 -8.57 0.98
CA LEU A 50 -5.65 -9.52 1.08
C LEU A 50 -5.49 -10.03 2.51
N ARG A 51 -6.60 -10.43 3.14
CA ARG A 51 -6.58 -10.98 4.50
C ARG A 51 -5.63 -12.17 4.59
N GLY A 52 -4.71 -12.12 5.54
CA GLY A 52 -3.70 -13.14 5.76
C GLY A 52 -2.43 -12.99 4.93
N ARG A 53 -2.30 -11.93 4.12
CA ARG A 53 -1.05 -11.58 3.44
C ARG A 53 -0.38 -10.39 4.13
N ASP A 54 0.94 -10.44 4.20
CA ASP A 54 1.72 -9.32 4.72
C ASP A 54 1.82 -8.20 3.68
N ILE A 55 1.49 -6.98 4.12
CA ILE A 55 1.55 -5.75 3.34
C ILE A 55 2.57 -4.85 4.02
N TYR A 56 3.66 -4.54 3.32
CA TYR A 56 4.71 -3.64 3.78
C TYR A 56 4.57 -2.29 3.11
N VAL A 57 4.68 -1.22 3.88
CA VAL A 57 4.46 0.13 3.41
C VAL A 57 5.76 0.91 3.45
N PHE A 58 6.07 1.60 2.36
CA PHE A 58 7.13 2.59 2.29
C PHE A 58 6.53 3.98 2.40
N GLU A 59 6.97 4.76 3.38
CA GLU A 59 6.47 6.12 3.56
C GLU A 59 7.59 6.99 4.10
N ARG A 60 7.69 8.22 3.60
CA ARG A 60 8.66 9.20 4.08
C ARG A 60 8.20 9.84 5.39
N LYS A 61 6.90 10.13 5.50
CA LYS A 61 6.30 10.72 6.70
C LYS A 61 4.86 10.27 6.87
N VAL A 62 4.57 9.63 8.00
CA VAL A 62 3.21 9.19 8.33
C VAL A 62 2.31 10.40 8.58
N ALA A 63 1.23 10.48 7.80
CA ALA A 63 0.16 11.46 7.94
C ALA A 63 -1.23 10.84 7.62
N ALA A 64 -1.33 9.52 7.84
CA ALA A 64 -2.53 8.74 7.57
C ALA A 64 -3.57 8.87 8.67
N HIS A 65 -4.80 8.44 8.38
CA HIS A 65 -5.78 8.19 9.43
C HIS A 65 -5.20 7.18 10.44
N PRO A 66 -5.40 7.35 11.77
CA PRO A 66 -4.82 6.45 12.78
C PRO A 66 -5.07 4.96 12.52
N ASP A 67 -6.29 4.62 12.08
CA ASP A 67 -6.68 3.22 11.80
C ASP A 67 -6.00 2.64 10.56
N CYS A 68 -5.43 3.50 9.71
CA CYS A 68 -4.71 3.14 8.50
C CYS A 68 -3.18 3.13 8.69
N ILE A 69 -2.67 3.34 9.91
CA ILE A 69 -1.22 3.30 10.15
C ILE A 69 -0.79 1.82 10.24
N PRO A 70 0.14 1.35 9.39
CA PRO A 70 0.69 0.00 9.50
C PRO A 70 1.45 -0.18 10.83
N PRO A 71 1.50 -1.41 11.37
CA PRO A 71 2.35 -1.70 12.52
C PRO A 71 3.82 -1.45 12.17
N ALA A 72 4.64 -1.15 13.18
CA ALA A 72 6.01 -0.67 12.97
C ALA A 72 6.92 -1.67 12.23
N ASP A 73 6.67 -2.98 12.38
CA ASP A 73 7.38 -4.06 11.69
C ASP A 73 7.01 -4.21 10.21
N ARG A 74 5.96 -3.50 9.76
CA ARG A 74 5.49 -3.45 8.37
C ARG A 74 5.66 -2.07 7.74
N LEU A 75 6.33 -1.14 8.42
CA LEU A 75 6.54 0.21 7.94
C LEU A 75 8.03 0.50 7.72
N PHE A 76 8.39 0.70 6.47
CA PHE A 76 9.67 1.28 6.07
C PHE A 76 9.55 2.80 6.06
N LEU A 77 9.87 3.42 7.20
CA LEU A 77 9.84 4.87 7.36
C LEU A 77 11.15 5.52 6.88
N GLY A 78 11.06 6.51 5.99
CA GLY A 78 12.18 7.32 5.55
C GLY A 78 12.25 7.47 4.03
N ASP A 79 13.43 7.82 3.52
CA ASP A 79 13.63 7.89 2.07
C ASP A 79 13.50 6.50 1.44
N PHE A 80 12.89 6.44 0.26
CA PHE A 80 12.68 5.19 -0.46
C PHE A 80 14.00 4.53 -0.87
N LEU A 81 14.99 5.32 -1.29
CA LEU A 81 16.28 4.81 -1.75
C LEU A 81 17.11 4.24 -0.58
N ASP A 82 16.88 4.72 0.64
CA ASP A 82 17.51 4.18 1.85
C ASP A 82 16.77 2.96 2.41
N SER A 83 15.46 2.88 2.20
CA SER A 83 14.61 1.82 2.75
C SER A 83 14.50 0.60 1.85
N LEU A 84 14.57 0.77 0.53
CA LEU A 84 14.49 -0.34 -0.42
C LEU A 84 15.58 -1.41 -0.18
N PRO A 85 16.88 -1.06 0.02
CA PRO A 85 17.89 -2.07 0.33
C PRO A 85 17.62 -2.83 1.63
N LYS A 86 17.04 -2.16 2.64
CA LYS A 86 16.65 -2.79 3.91
C LYS A 86 15.51 -3.78 3.71
N ALA A 87 14.52 -3.40 2.91
CA ALA A 87 13.40 -4.27 2.59
C ALA A 87 13.85 -5.51 1.80
N ILE A 88 14.74 -5.36 0.81
CA ILE A 88 15.33 -6.51 0.09
C ILE A 88 16.06 -7.44 1.07
N ALA A 89 16.90 -6.88 1.95
CA ALA A 89 17.62 -7.68 2.95
C ALA A 89 16.68 -8.41 3.94
N GLN A 90 15.53 -7.80 4.27
CA GLN A 90 14.57 -8.35 5.23
C GLN A 90 13.58 -9.34 4.61
N LEU A 91 13.16 -9.12 3.35
CA LEU A 91 12.05 -9.83 2.72
C LEU A 91 12.50 -10.88 1.70
N GLY A 92 13.76 -10.84 1.25
CA GLY A 92 14.32 -11.71 0.21
C GLY A 92 14.13 -11.16 -1.19
#